data_AF-F7AJF3-F1
#
_entry.id   AF-F7AJF3-F1
#
_cell.length_a   1.000
_cell.length_b   1.000
_cell.length_c   1.000
_cell.angle_alpha   90.00
_cell.angle_beta   90.00
_cell.angle_gamma   90.00
#
_symmetry.space_group_name_H-M   'P 1'
#
loop_
_entity.id
_entity.type
_entity.pdbx_description
1 polymer ?
#
loop_
_entity_poly.entity_id
_entity_poly.type
_entity_poly.pdbx_seq_one_letter_code
_entity_poly.pdbx_strand_id
1 'polypeptide(L)'
;MLRCGLACERCRWILPLLLLSAIVFDIIALSGRGWLESDDNSQTSSLWWQCPGDTGAGGTGSYEENCRSLMDYAWGRAAAATLMCGCIILVICFVLSFFALCGPQMLVFLRVIGALLALAAVFQIISLVIYPVMYTRQFLQADIVTRYYYNWAYGFGWAATIIMIGCAFFFCCLPNYEDDLLGNAKPRYFYTSS
;
A
#
# COMPACT_ATOMS: atom_id res chain seq x y z
N MET A 1 5.59 30.57 -11.72
CA MET A 1 4.82 31.05 -10.56
C MET A 1 3.59 30.17 -10.40
N LEU A 2 3.65 29.11 -9.62
CA LEU A 2 2.46 28.38 -9.15
C LEU A 2 1.93 29.13 -7.92
N ARG A 3 1.27 30.27 -8.15
CA ARG A 3 0.44 30.96 -7.16
C ARG A 3 -0.92 30.28 -7.13
N CYS A 4 -0.95 29.04 -6.64
CA CYS A 4 -2.15 28.50 -6.02
C CYS A 4 -1.67 28.01 -4.66
N GLY A 5 -1.70 28.91 -3.68
CA GLY A 5 -1.48 28.53 -2.30
C GLY A 5 -2.54 27.50 -1.95
N LEU A 6 -2.11 26.25 -1.75
CA LEU A 6 -2.90 25.35 -0.93
C LEU A 6 -3.12 26.08 0.39
N ALA A 7 -4.38 26.40 0.70
CA ALA A 7 -4.75 26.88 2.02
C ALA A 7 -4.20 25.85 3.03
N CYS A 8 -3.11 26.22 3.72
CA CYS A 8 -2.22 25.31 4.45
C CYS A 8 -2.97 24.45 5.49
N GLU A 9 -3.97 25.06 6.16
CA GLU A 9 -4.87 24.39 7.11
C GLU A 9 -5.69 23.24 6.51
N ARG A 10 -6.13 23.39 5.25
CA ARG A 10 -7.04 22.44 4.59
C ARG A 10 -6.29 21.29 3.91
N CYS A 11 -5.02 21.51 3.57
CA CYS A 11 -4.14 20.48 3.02
C CYS A 11 -3.45 19.62 4.09
N ARG A 12 -3.39 20.09 5.34
CA ARG A 12 -2.80 19.35 6.46
C ARG A 12 -3.35 17.92 6.61
N TRP A 13 -4.60 17.71 6.25
CA TRP A 13 -5.28 16.41 6.37
C TRP A 13 -5.17 15.52 5.13
N ILE A 14 -4.66 16.03 3.99
CA ILE A 14 -4.63 15.24 2.75
C ILE A 14 -3.73 14.01 2.86
N LEU A 15 -2.57 14.17 3.51
CA LEU A 15 -1.57 13.11 3.70
C LEU A 15 -2.10 12.01 4.64
N PRO A 16 -2.62 12.32 5.84
CA PRO A 16 -3.29 11.33 6.68
C PRO A 16 -4.48 10.63 6.00
N LEU A 17 -5.30 11.36 5.24
CA LEU A 17 -6.43 10.78 4.51
C LEU A 17 -5.96 9.81 3.40
N LEU A 18 -4.88 10.14 2.70
CA LEU A 18 -4.26 9.23 1.74
C LEU A 18 -3.73 7.97 2.43
N LEU A 19 -3.06 8.11 3.58
CA LEU A 19 -2.63 6.96 4.38
C LEU A 19 -3.82 6.11 4.84
N LEU A 20 -4.94 6.72 5.24
CA LEU A 20 -6.16 5.99 5.59
C LEU A 20 -6.70 5.21 4.39
N SER A 21 -6.73 5.80 3.20
CA SER A 21 -7.12 5.06 1.99
C SER A 21 -6.19 3.90 1.68
N ALA A 22 -4.88 4.07 1.91
CA ALA A 22 -3.90 2.98 1.76
C ALA A 22 -4.14 1.85 2.77
N ILE A 23 -4.48 2.15 4.04
CA ILE A 23 -4.90 1.13 5.02
C ILE A 23 -6.08 0.32 4.49
N VAL A 24 -7.11 1.00 3.97
CA VAL A 24 -8.31 0.34 3.45
C VAL A 24 -7.96 -0.57 2.27
N PHE A 25 -7.12 -0.10 1.34
CA PHE A 25 -6.68 -0.90 0.20
C PHE A 25 -5.82 -2.09 0.61
N ASP A 26 -4.95 -1.94 1.61
CA ASP A 26 -4.17 -3.05 2.17
C ASP A 26 -5.06 -4.11 2.83
N ILE A 27 -6.07 -3.69 3.59
CA ILE A 27 -7.03 -4.63 4.19
C ILE A 27 -7.78 -5.37 3.08
N ILE A 28 -8.25 -4.66 2.06
CA ILE A 28 -8.91 -5.24 0.89
C ILE A 28 -7.98 -6.22 0.17
N ALA A 29 -6.69 -5.92 0.04
CA ALA A 29 -5.71 -6.83 -0.54
C ALA A 29 -5.46 -8.06 0.36
N LEU A 30 -5.34 -7.87 1.68
CA LEU A 30 -5.14 -8.96 2.64
C LEU A 30 -6.35 -9.90 2.72
N SER A 31 -7.57 -9.37 2.81
CA SER A 31 -8.79 -10.20 2.88
C SER A 31 -9.32 -10.60 1.50
N GLY A 32 -8.84 -9.95 0.44
CA GLY A 32 -9.36 -10.09 -0.91
C GLY A 32 -9.12 -11.47 -1.50
N ARG A 33 -10.18 -12.06 -2.04
CA ARG A 33 -10.12 -13.39 -2.65
C ARG A 33 -9.60 -13.37 -4.08
N GLY A 34 -9.79 -12.25 -4.80
CA GLY A 34 -9.43 -12.12 -6.21
C GLY A 34 -8.02 -11.57 -6.41
N TRP A 35 -6.98 -12.30 -5.98
CA TRP A 35 -5.61 -11.96 -6.38
C TRP A 35 -5.32 -12.45 -7.80
N LEU A 36 -5.71 -13.69 -8.07
CA LEU A 36 -5.55 -14.39 -9.33
C LEU A 36 -6.84 -15.15 -9.64
N GLU A 37 -7.20 -15.19 -10.91
CA GLU A 37 -8.34 -15.94 -11.39
C GLU A 37 -8.02 -16.56 -12.74
N SER A 38 -8.53 -17.77 -12.99
CA SER A 38 -8.34 -18.47 -14.25
C SER A 38 -9.33 -17.98 -15.31
N ASP A 39 -8.90 -17.95 -16.58
CA ASP A 39 -9.72 -17.55 -17.74
C ASP A 39 -11.06 -18.30 -17.82
N ASP A 40 -11.05 -19.59 -17.47
CA ASP A 40 -12.25 -20.44 -17.47
C ASP A 40 -13.11 -20.26 -16.20
N ASN A 41 -12.78 -19.30 -15.32
CA ASN A 41 -13.31 -19.14 -13.96
C ASN A 41 -13.24 -20.41 -13.11
N SER A 42 -12.41 -21.37 -13.51
CA SER A 42 -12.31 -22.70 -12.92
C SER A 42 -11.47 -22.73 -11.64
N GLN A 43 -10.72 -21.66 -11.36
CA GLN A 43 -9.92 -21.52 -10.15
C GLN A 43 -9.81 -20.04 -9.77
N THR A 44 -9.95 -19.77 -8.47
CA THR A 44 -9.70 -18.46 -7.85
C THR A 44 -8.64 -18.62 -6.77
N SER A 45 -7.70 -17.69 -6.74
CA SER A 45 -6.58 -17.71 -5.80
C SER A 45 -6.48 -16.38 -5.09
N SER A 46 -6.41 -16.48 -3.77
CA SER A 46 -6.18 -15.40 -2.83
C SER A 46 -4.75 -15.45 -2.30
N LEU A 47 -4.38 -14.50 -1.44
CA LEU A 47 -3.10 -14.54 -0.74
C LEU A 47 -2.95 -15.78 0.17
N TRP A 48 -4.07 -16.29 0.70
CA TRP A 48 -4.09 -17.32 1.73
C TRP A 48 -4.48 -18.71 1.23
N TRP A 49 -5.35 -18.76 0.21
CA TRP A 49 -6.00 -19.98 -0.26
C TRP A 49 -6.11 -19.99 -1.78
N GLN A 50 -6.04 -21.18 -2.37
CA GLN A 50 -6.39 -21.48 -3.75
C GLN A 50 -7.64 -22.35 -3.74
N CYS A 51 -8.69 -21.92 -4.41
CA CYS A 51 -9.98 -22.59 -4.44
C CYS A 51 -10.39 -22.95 -5.88
N PRO A 52 -11.01 -24.11 -6.10
CA PRO A 52 -11.66 -24.42 -7.37
C PRO A 52 -12.87 -23.49 -7.62
N GLY A 53 -13.19 -23.26 -8.90
CA GLY A 53 -14.10 -22.22 -9.38
C GLY A 53 -15.58 -22.43 -9.06
N ASP A 54 -15.98 -23.66 -8.75
CA ASP A 54 -17.37 -24.02 -8.45
C ASP A 54 -17.91 -23.34 -7.18
N THR A 55 -17.04 -22.80 -6.32
CA THR A 55 -17.44 -22.09 -5.10
C THR A 55 -17.71 -20.60 -5.29
N GLY A 56 -17.49 -20.07 -6.50
CA GLY A 56 -17.69 -18.67 -6.84
C GLY A 56 -16.83 -17.70 -6.01
N ALA A 57 -16.82 -16.43 -6.41
CA ALA A 57 -16.12 -15.36 -5.68
C ALA A 57 -16.69 -15.05 -4.26
N GLY A 58 -17.60 -15.89 -3.74
CA GLY A 58 -18.35 -15.70 -2.49
C GLY A 58 -18.23 -16.84 -1.47
N GLY A 59 -17.38 -17.84 -1.71
CA GLY A 59 -17.11 -18.92 -0.75
C GLY A 59 -16.36 -18.44 0.51
N THR A 60 -16.54 -19.16 1.61
CA THR A 60 -15.88 -18.88 2.90
C THR A 60 -14.39 -19.21 2.90
N GLY A 61 -13.88 -19.84 1.84
CA GLY A 61 -12.50 -20.31 1.74
C GLY A 61 -12.17 -21.29 2.85
N SER A 62 -13.09 -22.23 3.06
CA SER A 62 -12.99 -23.33 4.02
C SER A 62 -12.39 -24.57 3.35
N TYR A 63 -11.86 -25.50 4.16
CA TYR A 63 -11.45 -26.82 3.65
C TYR A 63 -12.64 -27.59 3.04
N GLU A 64 -13.87 -27.28 3.49
CA GLU A 64 -15.11 -27.90 3.01
C GLU A 64 -15.41 -27.54 1.54
N GLU A 65 -14.84 -26.43 1.06
CA GLU A 65 -14.95 -25.94 -0.32
C GLU A 65 -13.83 -26.51 -1.22
N ASN A 66 -13.08 -27.52 -0.75
CA ASN A 66 -11.89 -28.09 -1.41
C ASN A 66 -10.76 -27.07 -1.68
N CYS A 67 -10.71 -25.99 -0.91
CA CYS A 67 -9.64 -25.00 -0.99
C CYS A 67 -8.32 -25.52 -0.39
N ARG A 68 -7.21 -25.31 -1.09
CA ARG A 68 -5.86 -25.58 -0.61
C ARG A 68 -5.25 -24.34 0.03
N SER A 69 -4.55 -24.51 1.14
CA SER A 69 -3.85 -23.40 1.79
C SER A 69 -2.55 -23.07 1.07
N LEU A 70 -2.35 -21.80 0.72
CA LEU A 70 -1.05 -21.32 0.22
C LEU A 70 -0.02 -21.17 1.36
N MET A 71 -0.46 -21.21 2.62
CA MET A 71 0.41 -21.11 3.80
C MET A 71 1.25 -22.37 4.03
N ASP A 72 0.94 -23.49 3.37
CA ASP A 72 1.79 -24.68 3.39
C ASP A 72 3.13 -24.43 2.67
N TYR A 73 3.14 -23.50 1.72
CA TYR A 73 4.34 -23.13 1.00
C TYR A 73 5.14 -22.05 1.76
N ALA A 74 6.46 -22.25 1.85
CA ALA A 74 7.36 -21.28 2.49
C ALA A 74 7.29 -19.88 1.85
N TRP A 75 7.14 -19.81 0.52
CA TRP A 75 6.99 -18.54 -0.20
C TRP A 75 5.63 -17.87 0.05
N GLY A 76 4.56 -18.65 0.23
CA GLY A 76 3.23 -18.14 0.54
C GLY A 76 3.21 -17.48 1.92
N ARG A 77 3.82 -18.12 2.92
CA ARG A 77 4.04 -17.54 4.25
C ARG A 77 4.89 -16.28 4.20
N ALA A 78 5.96 -16.27 3.39
CA ALA A 78 6.81 -15.10 3.24
C ALA A 78 6.07 -13.91 2.60
N ALA A 79 5.29 -14.15 1.54
CA ALA A 79 4.47 -13.11 0.91
C ALA A 79 3.44 -12.53 1.90
N ALA A 80 2.65 -13.39 2.55
CA ALA A 80 1.67 -12.93 3.54
C ALA A 80 2.31 -12.19 4.72
N ALA A 81 3.42 -12.70 5.26
CA ALA A 81 4.12 -12.06 6.38
C ALA A 81 4.68 -10.68 5.99
N THR A 82 5.28 -10.54 4.81
CA THR A 82 5.84 -9.26 4.36
C THR A 82 4.74 -8.23 4.07
N LEU A 83 3.61 -8.64 3.48
CA LEU A 83 2.46 -7.75 3.30
C LEU A 83 1.87 -7.31 4.65
N MET A 84 1.69 -8.24 5.58
CA MET A 84 1.13 -7.96 6.91
C MET A 84 2.06 -7.07 7.72
N CYS A 85 3.38 -7.31 7.70
CA CYS A 85 4.37 -6.43 8.32
C CYS A 85 4.32 -5.02 7.72
N GLY A 86 4.23 -4.89 6.40
CA GLY A 86 4.06 -3.60 5.73
C GLY A 86 2.80 -2.86 6.20
N CYS A 87 1.66 -3.55 6.26
CA CYS A 87 0.39 -2.99 6.73
C CYS A 87 0.46 -2.53 8.19
N ILE A 88 1.10 -3.31 9.08
CA ILE A 88 1.27 -2.93 10.50
C ILE A 88 2.09 -1.64 10.61
N ILE A 89 3.19 -1.55 9.88
CA ILE A 89 4.03 -0.35 9.87
C ILE A 89 3.25 0.84 9.31
N LEU A 90 2.45 0.64 8.26
CA LEU A 90 1.59 1.68 7.69
C LEU A 90 0.60 2.21 8.73
N VAL A 91 -0.07 1.35 9.50
CA VAL A 91 -0.97 1.76 10.59
C VAL A 91 -0.24 2.58 11.64
N ILE A 92 0.98 2.17 12.04
CA ILE A 92 1.80 2.95 12.97
C ILE A 92 2.13 4.33 12.39
N CYS A 93 2.57 4.40 11.12
CA CYS A 93 2.84 5.65 10.43
C CYS A 93 1.61 6.57 10.37
N PHE A 94 0.41 6.01 10.14
CA PHE A 94 -0.84 6.78 10.14
C PHE A 94 -1.09 7.43 11.50
N VAL A 95 -0.99 6.67 12.60
CA VAL A 95 -1.18 7.19 13.96
C VAL A 95 -0.15 8.27 14.26
N LEU A 96 1.13 8.04 13.96
CA LEU A 96 2.19 9.03 14.16
C LEU A 96 1.97 10.29 13.32
N SER A 97 1.50 10.15 12.08
CA SER A 97 1.20 11.29 11.21
C SER A 97 0.07 12.16 11.79
N PHE A 98 -0.98 11.55 12.34
CA PHE A 98 -2.09 12.27 12.96
C PHE A 98 -1.62 13.15 14.12
N PHE A 99 -0.76 12.60 15.00
CA PHE A 99 -0.19 13.36 16.10
C PHE A 99 0.80 14.43 15.63
N ALA A 100 1.66 14.12 14.67
CA ALA A 100 2.67 15.05 14.18
C ALA A 100 2.06 16.27 13.46
N LEU A 101 0.95 16.09 12.76
CA LEU A 101 0.24 17.17 12.08
C LEU A 101 -0.66 17.99 13.03
N CYS A 102 -0.91 17.53 14.26
CA CYS A 102 -1.70 18.27 15.24
C CYS A 102 -0.90 19.38 15.96
N GLY A 103 0.45 19.32 15.97
CA GLY A 103 1.29 20.26 16.71
C GLY A 103 2.49 20.80 15.92
N PRO A 104 2.82 22.11 16.02
CA PRO A 104 3.88 22.74 15.21
C PRO A 104 5.30 22.25 15.55
N GLN A 105 5.52 21.67 16.73
CA GLN A 105 6.84 21.27 17.22
C GLN A 105 7.27 19.87 16.75
N MET A 106 6.41 19.15 16.02
CA MET A 106 6.62 17.75 15.63
C MET A 106 7.13 17.57 14.18
N LEU A 107 7.50 18.65 13.49
CA LEU A 107 7.91 18.61 12.07
C LEU A 107 9.22 17.84 11.83
N VAL A 108 10.10 17.75 12.82
CA VAL A 108 11.32 16.91 12.78
C VAL A 108 10.97 15.41 12.67
N PHE A 109 9.85 14.97 13.27
CA PHE A 109 9.43 13.57 13.24
C PHE A 109 8.85 13.15 11.89
N LEU A 110 8.44 14.07 11.01
CA LEU A 110 7.92 13.75 9.68
C LEU A 110 8.94 12.99 8.83
N ARG A 111 10.23 13.31 8.96
CA ARG A 111 11.28 12.64 8.19
C ARG A 111 11.45 11.17 8.62
N VAL A 112 11.27 10.89 9.91
CA VAL A 112 11.28 9.52 10.45
C VAL A 112 10.05 8.76 9.97
N ILE A 113 8.88 9.39 10.00
CA ILE A 113 7.63 8.78 9.48
C ILE A 113 7.81 8.45 7.99
N GLY A 114 8.34 9.37 7.18
CA GLY A 114 8.60 9.14 5.76
C GLY A 114 9.56 7.97 5.49
N ALA A 115 10.64 7.86 6.26
CA ALA A 115 11.57 6.74 6.16
C ALA A 115 10.93 5.40 6.55
N LEU A 116 10.12 5.39 7.62
CA LEU A 116 9.39 4.21 8.07
C LEU A 116 8.35 3.76 7.03
N LEU A 117 7.71 4.72 6.36
CA LEU A 117 6.76 4.48 5.27
C LEU A 117 7.43 3.92 4.01
N ALA A 118 8.65 4.40 3.69
CA ALA A 118 9.46 3.83 2.62
C ALA A 118 9.84 2.37 2.93
N LEU A 119 10.20 2.06 4.18
CA LEU A 119 10.47 0.69 4.60
C LEU A 119 9.23 -0.20 4.47
N ALA A 120 8.05 0.29 4.88
CA ALA A 120 6.78 -0.43 4.71
C ALA A 120 6.50 -0.73 3.22
N ALA A 121 6.72 0.25 2.34
CA ALA A 121 6.54 0.08 0.90
C ALA A 121 7.48 -0.99 0.33
N VAL A 122 8.73 -1.07 0.79
CA VAL A 122 9.67 -2.13 0.38
C VAL A 122 9.14 -3.51 0.75
N PHE A 123 8.63 -3.71 1.96
CA PHE A 123 8.06 -5.00 2.36
C PHE A 123 6.85 -5.39 1.51
N GLN A 124 5.97 -4.43 1.21
CA GLN A 124 4.83 -4.71 0.34
C GLN A 124 5.26 -5.03 -1.09
N ILE A 125 6.20 -4.27 -1.69
CA ILE A 125 6.74 -4.58 -3.02
C ILE A 125 7.30 -6.01 -3.06
N ILE A 126 8.03 -6.41 -2.02
CA ILE A 126 8.56 -7.78 -1.91
C ILE A 126 7.41 -8.81 -1.96
N SER A 127 6.33 -8.62 -1.19
CA SER A 127 5.16 -9.49 -1.27
C SER A 127 4.53 -9.52 -2.67
N LEU A 128 4.31 -8.35 -3.26
CA LEU A 128 3.62 -8.20 -4.55
C LEU A 128 4.43 -8.79 -5.72
N VAL A 129 5.75 -8.89 -5.59
CA VAL A 129 6.62 -9.52 -6.60
C VAL A 129 6.81 -11.01 -6.33
N ILE A 130 7.01 -11.42 -5.07
CA ILE A 130 7.20 -12.84 -4.73
C ILE A 130 5.97 -13.66 -5.08
N TYR A 131 4.77 -13.15 -4.77
CA TYR A 131 3.51 -13.86 -5.02
C TYR A 131 3.37 -14.31 -6.49
N PRO A 132 3.37 -13.41 -7.51
CA PRO A 132 3.22 -13.81 -8.90
C PRO A 132 4.39 -14.67 -9.42
N VAL A 133 5.63 -14.35 -9.03
CA VAL A 133 6.82 -15.08 -9.50
C VAL A 133 6.79 -16.54 -9.02
N MET A 134 6.49 -16.77 -7.75
CA MET A 134 6.48 -18.12 -7.18
C MET A 134 5.22 -18.88 -7.57
N TYR A 135 4.07 -18.20 -7.63
CA TYR A 135 2.83 -18.81 -8.11
C TYR A 135 2.98 -19.31 -9.55
N THR A 136 3.58 -18.50 -10.43
CA THR A 136 3.83 -18.90 -11.83
C THR A 136 4.75 -20.11 -11.92
N ARG A 137 5.83 -20.14 -11.12
CA ARG A 137 6.78 -21.25 -11.11
C ARG A 137 6.17 -22.56 -10.60
N GLN A 138 5.29 -22.49 -9.60
CA GLN A 138 4.73 -23.67 -8.94
C GLN A 138 3.52 -24.24 -9.68
N PHE A 139 2.66 -23.37 -10.23
CA PHE A 139 1.34 -23.78 -10.74
C PHE A 139 1.18 -23.57 -12.25
N LEU A 140 1.67 -22.46 -12.84
CA LEU A 140 1.54 -22.25 -14.30
C LEU A 140 2.51 -23.10 -15.12
N GLN A 141 3.70 -23.42 -14.60
CA GLN A 141 4.64 -24.26 -15.34
C GLN A 141 4.15 -25.71 -15.45
N ALA A 142 3.25 -26.14 -14.57
CA ALA A 142 2.70 -27.50 -14.52
C ALA A 142 1.45 -27.67 -15.41
N ASP A 143 0.57 -26.65 -15.47
CA ASP A 143 -0.66 -26.66 -16.28
C ASP A 143 -0.56 -25.63 -17.43
N ILE A 144 -0.18 -26.10 -18.63
CA ILE A 144 0.03 -25.26 -19.82
C ILE A 144 -1.29 -24.74 -20.43
N VAL A 145 -2.42 -25.29 -20.00
CA VAL A 145 -3.73 -25.09 -20.67
C VAL A 145 -4.50 -23.88 -20.13
N THR A 146 -4.43 -23.61 -18.82
CA THR A 146 -5.22 -22.54 -18.18
C THR A 146 -4.41 -21.26 -18.03
N ARG A 147 -4.91 -20.17 -18.64
CA ARG A 147 -4.36 -18.82 -18.43
C ARG A 147 -4.90 -18.25 -17.12
N TYR A 148 -4.03 -17.54 -16.39
CA TYR A 148 -4.39 -16.84 -15.17
C TYR A 148 -4.22 -15.34 -15.36
N TYR A 149 -5.19 -14.57 -14.87
CA TYR A 149 -5.16 -13.12 -14.86
C TYR A 149 -5.17 -12.61 -13.42
N TYR A 150 -4.48 -11.49 -13.19
CA TYR A 150 -4.53 -10.79 -11.91
C TYR A 150 -5.84 -10.04 -11.79
N ASN A 151 -6.48 -10.17 -10.64
CA ASN A 151 -7.80 -9.58 -10.40
C ASN A 151 -7.70 -8.43 -9.38
N TRP A 152 -8.86 -7.90 -8.95
CA TRP A 152 -9.01 -6.65 -8.22
C TRP A 152 -8.17 -6.55 -6.93
N ALA A 153 -8.03 -7.62 -6.15
CA ALA A 153 -7.36 -7.56 -4.85
C ALA A 153 -5.85 -7.30 -5.02
N TYR A 154 -5.25 -7.89 -6.05
CA TYR A 154 -3.85 -7.62 -6.41
C TYR A 154 -3.65 -6.16 -6.86
N GLY A 155 -4.62 -5.63 -7.62
CA GLY A 155 -4.63 -4.22 -8.01
C GLY A 155 -4.68 -3.27 -6.81
N PHE A 156 -5.48 -3.58 -5.78
CA PHE A 156 -5.53 -2.79 -4.55
C PHE A 156 -4.22 -2.81 -3.76
N GLY A 157 -3.52 -3.95 -3.73
CA GLY A 157 -2.17 -4.01 -3.15
C GLY A 157 -1.21 -3.05 -3.87
N TRP A 158 -1.20 -3.04 -5.21
CA TRP A 158 -0.36 -2.10 -5.96
C TRP A 158 -0.77 -0.64 -5.72
N ALA A 159 -2.07 -0.35 -5.66
CA ALA A 159 -2.55 0.99 -5.37
C ALA A 159 -2.07 1.48 -3.98
N ALA A 160 -2.16 0.63 -2.95
CA ALA A 160 -1.67 0.94 -1.60
C ALA A 160 -0.16 1.24 -1.59
N THR A 161 0.65 0.40 -2.26
CA THR A 161 2.10 0.62 -2.37
C THR A 161 2.47 1.94 -3.04
N ILE A 162 1.80 2.30 -4.14
CA ILE A 162 2.06 3.55 -4.86
C ILE A 162 1.71 4.76 -3.99
N ILE A 163 0.57 4.73 -3.30
CA ILE A 163 0.18 5.80 -2.37
C ILE A 163 1.21 5.94 -1.26
N MET A 164 1.69 4.83 -0.69
CA MET A 164 2.74 4.84 0.32
C MET A 164 4.03 5.46 -0.19
N ILE A 165 4.52 5.07 -1.37
CA ILE A 165 5.76 5.64 -1.94
C ILE A 165 5.61 7.15 -2.13
N GLY A 166 4.46 7.60 -2.65
CA GLY A 166 4.17 9.02 -2.79
C GLY A 166 4.19 9.74 -1.44
N CYS A 167 3.49 9.21 -0.44
CA CYS A 167 3.46 9.78 0.91
C CYS A 167 4.84 9.79 1.57
N ALA A 168 5.65 8.73 1.40
CA ALA A 168 7.00 8.63 1.92
C ALA A 168 7.89 9.77 1.38
N PHE A 169 7.81 10.04 0.08
CA PHE A 169 8.52 11.15 -0.55
C PHE A 169 8.05 12.50 0.03
N PHE A 170 6.74 12.73 0.09
CA PHE A 170 6.20 13.98 0.63
C PHE A 170 6.62 14.19 2.09
N PHE A 171 6.50 13.19 2.97
CA PHE A 171 6.91 13.31 4.38
C PHE A 171 8.41 13.54 4.55
N CYS A 172 9.26 13.01 3.66
CA CYS A 172 10.69 13.28 3.68
C CYS A 172 11.05 14.71 3.24
N CYS A 173 10.29 15.28 2.30
CA CYS A 173 10.58 16.59 1.71
C CYS A 173 9.89 17.76 2.42
N LEU A 174 8.74 17.53 3.08
CA LEU A 174 7.94 18.57 3.73
C LEU A 174 8.70 19.40 4.79
N PRO A 175 9.59 18.81 5.63
CA PRO A 175 10.37 19.58 6.61
C PRO A 175 11.26 20.66 6.00
N ASN A 176 11.68 20.53 4.74
CA ASN A 176 12.50 21.56 4.08
C ASN A 176 11.72 22.84 3.75
N TYR A 177 10.38 22.80 3.84
CA TYR A 177 9.47 23.91 3.58
C TYR A 177 8.78 24.39 4.87
N GLU A 178 9.27 23.98 6.04
CA GLU A 178 8.71 24.30 7.35
C GLU A 178 8.51 25.80 7.57
N ASP A 179 9.49 26.64 7.19
CA ASP A 179 9.40 28.10 7.36
C ASP A 179 8.31 28.75 6.50
N ASP A 180 8.09 28.23 5.29
CA ASP A 180 7.00 28.67 4.40
C ASP A 180 5.63 28.15 4.91
N LEU A 181 5.60 26.96 5.52
CA LEU A 181 4.40 26.33 6.08
C LEU A 181 3.92 26.97 7.38
N LEU A 182 4.85 27.40 8.24
CA LEU A 182 4.57 28.10 9.50
C LEU A 182 4.27 29.59 9.30
N GLY A 183 4.36 30.10 8.06
CA GLY A 183 4.17 31.53 7.76
C GLY A 183 5.28 32.42 8.34
N ASN A 184 6.41 31.83 8.73
CA ASN A 184 7.58 32.54 9.25
C ASN A 184 8.52 33.05 8.14
N ALA A 185 8.19 32.76 6.87
CA ALA A 185 8.92 33.22 5.72
C ALA A 185 8.97 34.76 5.69
N LYS A 186 10.19 35.31 5.83
CA LYS A 186 10.42 36.74 5.65
C LYS A 186 9.89 37.17 4.28
N PRO A 187 9.14 38.29 4.18
CA PRO A 187 8.68 38.78 2.88
C PRO A 187 9.89 38.97 1.97
N ARG A 188 9.93 38.26 0.84
CA ARG A 188 10.97 38.46 -0.18
C ARG A 188 10.72 39.82 -0.82
N TYR A 189 11.51 40.82 -0.43
CA TYR A 189 11.52 42.12 -1.10
C TYR A 189 12.12 41.93 -2.49
N PHE A 190 11.29 42.00 -3.53
CA PHE A 190 11.79 42.16 -4.88
C PHE A 190 12.22 43.61 -5.05
N TYR A 191 13.53 43.87 -5.02
CA TYR A 191 14.06 45.16 -5.45
C TYR A 191 13.89 45.25 -6.95
N THR A 192 12.85 45.96 -7.40
CA THR A 192 12.78 46.43 -8.79
C THR A 192 13.70 47.64 -8.88
N SER A 193 14.96 47.44 -9.27
CA SER A 193 15.79 48.55 -9.71
C SER A 193 15.25 49.01 -11.07
N SER A 194 14.55 50.14 -11.06
CA SER A 194 14.19 50.90 -12.27
C SER A 194 15.42 51.44 -12.96
#